data_AF-A0ABD6GCA8-F1
#
_entry.id   AF-A0ABD6GCA8-F1
#
_cell.length_a   1.000
_cell.length_b   1.000
_cell.length_c   1.000
_cell.angle_alpha   90.00
_cell.angle_beta   90.00
_cell.angle_gamma   90.00
#
_symmetry.space_group_name_H-M   'P 1'
#
loop_
_entity.id
_entity.type
_entity.pdbx_description
1 polymer ?
#
loop_
_entity_poly.entity_id
_entity_poly.type
_entity_poly.pdbx_seq_one_letter_code
_entity_poly.pdbx_strand_id
1 'polypeptide(L)'
;MPAQMACITAQTVLLIGGANGGSLPRVLRLPHLLNVTLLDIDHELHQISQRFLGHMHGESLADPRVRMVFGPPHEQLKDLLKEGRRFDIIVADTPDATDDSYSSHLFSSEYLGMLSDLLTDDGIFVTQAGQAHPMNCRFTARVVTTLDNIFPETVLYTQHVQSFGVPWCFALAGRAAKEIALADPAWIDARLNRLKGSGAETYDGTTHRHMFSLPKLLRTSIELEKRYLTPITLSQMEHVLVTENHYSKET
;
A
#
# COMPACT_ATOMS: atom_id res chain seq x y z
N MET A 1 -7.79 4.13 -3.99
CA MET A 1 -9.24 4.41 -4.06
C MET A 1 -10.06 3.50 -3.13
N PRO A 2 -10.01 2.14 -3.21
CA PRO A 2 -10.82 1.29 -2.33
C PRO A 2 -10.67 1.57 -0.82
N ALA A 3 -9.44 1.79 -0.33
CA ALA A 3 -9.19 2.18 1.07
C ALA A 3 -9.95 3.45 1.50
N GLN A 4 -9.99 4.48 0.65
CA GLN A 4 -10.73 5.72 0.93
C GLN A 4 -12.24 5.48 0.95
N MET A 5 -12.72 4.53 0.17
CA MET A 5 -14.13 4.14 0.17
C MET A 5 -14.50 3.37 1.43
N ALA A 6 -13.56 2.64 2.05
CA ALA A 6 -13.77 2.05 3.38
C ALA A 6 -13.82 3.16 4.46
N CYS A 7 -12.84 4.07 4.45
CA CYS A 7 -12.69 5.10 5.48
C CYS A 7 -12.73 6.53 4.92
N ILE A 8 -13.90 7.00 4.49
CA ILE A 8 -14.05 8.36 3.93
C ILE A 8 -13.90 9.47 4.97
N THR A 9 -14.08 9.12 6.25
CA THR A 9 -13.93 10.01 7.40
C THR A 9 -12.50 10.05 7.94
N ALA A 10 -11.56 9.36 7.29
CA ALA A 10 -10.15 9.32 7.68
C ALA A 10 -9.57 10.72 7.91
N GLN A 11 -8.91 10.87 9.05
CA GLN A 11 -8.22 12.08 9.49
C GLN A 11 -6.70 11.91 9.43
N THR A 12 -6.22 10.68 9.60
CA THR A 12 -4.80 10.34 9.70
C THR A 12 -4.44 9.27 8.67
N VAL A 13 -3.40 9.53 7.88
CA VAL A 13 -2.91 8.58 6.88
C VAL A 13 -1.41 8.36 7.05
N LEU A 14 -0.99 7.10 7.04
CA LEU A 14 0.41 6.71 6.91
C LEU A 14 0.64 6.21 5.48
N LEU A 15 1.56 6.85 4.77
CA LEU A 15 2.04 6.38 3.46
C LEU A 15 3.47 5.87 3.66
N ILE A 16 3.73 4.65 3.20
CA ILE A 16 5.05 4.02 3.29
C ILE A 16 5.54 3.78 1.87
N GLY A 17 6.73 4.26 1.57
CA GLY A 17 7.17 4.51 0.21
C GLY A 17 6.51 5.77 -0.37
N GLY A 18 6.60 5.91 -1.69
CA GLY A 18 5.92 6.99 -2.40
C GLY A 18 6.58 8.36 -2.27
N ALA A 19 7.90 8.44 -2.03
CA ALA A 19 8.67 9.69 -2.14
C ALA A 19 8.47 10.41 -3.49
N ASN A 20 8.02 9.69 -4.52
CA ASN A 20 7.59 10.26 -5.79
C ASN A 20 6.30 11.11 -5.72
N GLY A 21 5.56 11.09 -4.62
CA GLY A 21 4.33 11.86 -4.40
C GLY A 21 3.10 11.37 -5.16
N GLY A 22 3.17 10.28 -5.92
CA GLY A 22 2.11 9.84 -6.83
C GLY A 22 0.78 9.51 -6.15
N SER A 23 0.83 9.02 -4.91
CA SER A 23 -0.37 8.65 -4.15
C SER A 23 -1.03 9.85 -3.45
N LEU A 24 -0.27 10.91 -3.16
CA LEU A 24 -0.74 12.06 -2.38
C LEU A 24 -1.94 12.79 -2.99
N PRO A 25 -2.02 13.09 -4.31
CA PRO A 25 -3.18 13.76 -4.88
C PRO A 25 -4.50 13.06 -4.62
N ARG A 26 -4.48 11.73 -4.43
CA ARG A 26 -5.68 10.95 -4.13
C ARG A 26 -6.01 11.04 -2.64
N VAL A 27 -5.02 10.83 -1.78
CA VAL A 27 -5.15 10.90 -0.32
C VAL A 27 -5.68 12.26 0.13
N LEU A 28 -5.10 13.35 -0.40
CA LEU A 28 -5.44 14.73 -0.03
C LEU A 28 -6.89 15.13 -0.34
N ARG A 29 -7.62 14.32 -1.13
CA ARG A 29 -9.05 14.50 -1.42
C ARG A 29 -9.97 14.07 -0.27
N LEU A 30 -9.46 13.34 0.72
CA LEU A 30 -10.24 12.96 1.88
C LEU A 30 -10.77 14.22 2.60
N PRO A 31 -12.09 14.32 2.83
CA PRO A 31 -12.68 15.57 3.27
C PRO A 31 -12.25 15.99 4.68
N HIS A 32 -11.98 15.02 5.55
CA HIS A 32 -11.64 15.20 6.97
C HIS A 32 -10.15 15.03 7.28
N LEU A 33 -9.31 14.89 6.26
CA LEU A 33 -7.89 14.65 6.42
C LEU A 33 -7.19 15.79 7.17
N LEU A 34 -6.52 15.45 8.28
CA LEU A 34 -5.75 16.36 9.11
C LEU A 34 -4.25 16.22 8.86
N ASN A 35 -3.73 14.99 8.73
CA ASN A 35 -2.31 14.75 8.51
C ASN A 35 -2.04 13.50 7.67
N VAL A 36 -0.97 13.57 6.90
CA VAL A 36 -0.35 12.46 6.20
C VAL A 36 1.09 12.36 6.68
N THR A 37 1.46 11.24 7.26
CA THR A 37 2.87 10.89 7.50
C THR A 37 3.34 10.08 6.29
N LEU A 38 4.34 10.56 5.56
CA LEU A 38 4.92 9.86 4.42
C LEU A 38 6.32 9.40 4.83
N LEU A 39 6.54 8.09 4.88
CA LEU A 39 7.81 7.46 5.21
C LEU A 39 8.47 6.96 3.94
N ASP A 40 9.71 7.36 3.65
CA ASP A 40 10.49 6.79 2.57
C ASP A 40 11.97 6.74 2.96
N ILE A 41 12.73 5.80 2.41
CA ILE A 41 14.18 5.72 2.63
C ILE A 41 14.93 6.62 1.65
N ASP A 42 14.35 6.86 0.47
CA ASP A 42 15.05 7.45 -0.67
C ASP A 42 14.81 8.96 -0.76
N HIS A 43 15.77 9.71 -0.21
CA HIS A 43 15.79 11.17 -0.30
C HIS A 43 16.06 11.68 -1.72
N GLU A 44 16.80 10.92 -2.54
CA GLU A 44 17.14 11.32 -3.90
C GLU A 44 15.91 11.22 -4.80
N LEU A 45 15.13 10.14 -4.68
CA LEU A 45 13.84 9.99 -5.36
C LEU A 45 12.90 11.16 -5.06
N HIS A 46 12.86 11.63 -3.81
CA HIS A 46 12.07 12.82 -3.45
C HIS A 46 12.52 14.06 -4.23
N GLN A 47 13.83 14.34 -4.28
CA GLN A 47 14.38 15.49 -5.02
C GLN A 47 14.13 15.38 -6.52
N ILE A 48 14.35 14.20 -7.10
CA ILE A 48 14.07 13.91 -8.52
C ILE A 48 12.59 14.13 -8.81
N SER A 49 11.70 13.65 -7.93
CA SER A 49 10.26 13.81 -8.10
C SER A 49 9.82 15.28 -8.07
N GLN A 50 10.34 16.07 -7.14
CA GLN A 50 10.05 17.51 -7.09
C GLN A 50 10.51 18.22 -8.37
N ARG A 51 11.65 17.80 -8.95
CA ARG A 51 12.21 18.42 -10.15
C ARG A 51 11.51 17.99 -11.45
N PHE A 52 11.10 16.72 -11.57
CA PHE A 52 10.69 16.14 -12.86
C PHE A 52 9.26 15.59 -12.89
N LEU A 53 8.69 15.24 -11.73
CA LEU A 53 7.38 14.56 -11.64
C LEU A 53 6.27 15.46 -11.11
N GLY A 54 6.46 16.80 -11.10
CA GLY A 54 5.44 17.75 -10.68
C GLY A 54 4.10 17.62 -11.42
N HIS A 55 4.10 17.12 -12.66
CA HIS A 55 2.85 16.82 -13.38
C HIS A 55 2.03 15.66 -12.76
N MET A 56 2.66 14.77 -12.00
CA MET A 56 1.99 13.63 -11.34
C MET A 56 1.37 14.02 -10.01
N HIS A 57 2.09 14.82 -9.20
CA HIS A 57 1.72 15.11 -7.82
C HIS A 57 1.29 16.57 -7.60
N GLY A 58 1.51 17.46 -8.56
CA GLY A 58 1.23 18.90 -8.43
C GLY A 58 1.98 19.50 -7.24
N GLU A 59 1.25 20.19 -6.37
CA GLU A 59 1.80 20.75 -5.12
C GLU A 59 1.62 19.81 -3.92
N SER A 60 1.25 18.54 -4.15
CA SER A 60 0.86 17.65 -3.05
C SER A 60 1.99 17.35 -2.07
N LEU A 61 3.24 17.31 -2.54
CA LEU A 61 4.42 17.14 -1.68
C LEU A 61 4.66 18.35 -0.76
N ALA A 62 4.15 19.53 -1.11
CA ALA A 62 4.25 20.77 -0.34
C ALA A 62 2.98 21.09 0.47
N ASP A 63 1.96 20.23 0.42
CA ASP A 63 0.72 20.43 1.19
C ASP A 63 1.04 20.43 2.70
N PRO A 64 0.57 21.42 3.48
CA PRO A 64 0.91 21.54 4.91
C PRO A 64 0.43 20.37 5.77
N ARG A 65 -0.47 19.52 5.26
CA ARG A 65 -0.89 18.29 5.94
C ARG A 65 0.11 17.15 5.77
N VAL A 66 1.06 17.25 4.85
CA VAL A 66 2.03 16.19 4.52
C VAL A 66 3.32 16.41 5.30
N ARG A 67 3.68 15.42 6.11
CA ARG A 67 4.98 15.34 6.80
C ARG A 67 5.78 14.19 6.20
N MET A 68 6.80 14.54 5.43
CA MET A 68 7.82 13.60 4.95
C MET A 68 8.79 13.25 6.09
N VAL A 69 9.09 11.97 6.25
CA VAL A 69 10.08 11.46 7.20
C VAL A 69 10.97 10.47 6.47
N PHE A 70 12.28 10.72 6.50
CA PHE A 70 13.25 9.85 5.84
C PHE A 70 13.84 8.84 6.81
N GLY A 71 13.88 7.57 6.42
CA GLY A 71 14.56 6.51 7.17
C GLY A 71 14.01 5.11 6.91
N PRO A 72 14.66 4.07 7.47
CA PRO A 72 14.21 2.70 7.34
C PRO A 72 12.79 2.52 7.93
N PRO A 73 11.81 2.01 7.16
CA PRO A 73 10.42 1.94 7.62
C PRO A 73 10.26 1.22 8.96
N HIS A 74 10.97 0.11 9.17
CA HIS A 74 10.95 -0.66 10.42
C HIS A 74 11.25 0.18 11.68
N GLU A 75 12.24 1.07 11.60
CA GLU A 75 12.61 1.93 12.73
C GLU A 75 11.54 3.01 12.96
N GLN A 76 11.07 3.61 11.87
CA GLN A 76 10.03 4.64 11.93
C GLN A 76 8.71 4.10 12.49
N LEU A 77 8.31 2.87 12.14
CA LEU A 77 7.13 2.23 12.72
C LEU A 77 7.27 2.01 14.23
N LYS A 78 8.46 1.57 14.69
CA LYS A 78 8.74 1.39 16.12
C LYS A 78 8.61 2.70 16.89
N ASP A 79 9.08 3.81 16.32
CA ASP A 79 8.97 5.11 16.97
C ASP A 79 7.52 5.63 16.98
N LEU A 80 6.78 5.47 15.87
CA LEU A 80 5.34 5.77 15.84
C LEU A 80 4.54 4.95 16.87
N LEU A 81 4.90 3.67 17.07
CA LEU A 81 4.29 2.81 18.09
C LEU A 81 4.59 3.30 19.51
N LYS A 82 5.85 3.67 19.81
CA LYS A 82 6.25 4.24 21.12
C LYS A 82 5.54 5.56 21.40
N GLU A 83 5.32 6.38 20.37
CA GLU A 83 4.56 7.63 20.45
C GLU A 83 3.05 7.39 20.61
N GLY A 84 2.57 6.15 20.56
CA GLY A 84 1.14 5.82 20.67
C GLY A 84 0.34 6.28 19.46
N ARG A 85 0.98 6.48 18.30
CA ARG A 85 0.30 6.92 17.07
C ARG A 85 -0.59 5.81 16.54
N ARG A 86 -1.67 6.23 15.87
CA ARG A 86 -2.60 5.37 15.14
C ARG A 86 -3.02 6.08 13.85
N PHE A 87 -3.41 5.30 12.85
CA PHE A 87 -3.79 5.79 11.52
C PHE A 87 -5.09 5.17 11.04
N ASP A 88 -5.94 5.98 10.40
CA ASP A 88 -7.20 5.54 9.80
C ASP A 88 -6.98 4.80 8.48
N ILE A 89 -5.95 5.20 7.74
CA ILE A 89 -5.51 4.53 6.52
C ILE A 89 -4.01 4.36 6.56
N ILE A 90 -3.54 3.15 6.27
CA ILE A 90 -2.14 2.88 6.01
C ILE A 90 -2.01 2.38 4.56
N VAL A 91 -1.13 3.00 3.78
CA VAL A 91 -0.80 2.59 2.40
C VAL A 91 0.66 2.19 2.36
N ALA A 92 0.95 0.95 1.97
CA ALA A 92 2.30 0.52 1.61
C ALA A 92 2.44 0.48 0.07
N ASP A 93 3.21 1.44 -0.45
CA ASP A 93 3.59 1.57 -1.86
C ASP A 93 5.07 1.24 -1.99
N THR A 94 5.39 -0.02 -1.71
CA THR A 94 6.77 -0.54 -1.66
C THR A 94 7.04 -1.48 -2.83
N PRO A 95 8.30 -1.60 -3.29
CA PRO A 95 8.66 -2.54 -4.35
C PRO A 95 8.23 -3.98 -4.05
N ASP A 96 8.10 -4.79 -5.10
CA ASP A 96 7.90 -6.23 -4.96
C ASP A 96 9.02 -6.84 -4.10
N ALA A 97 8.65 -7.84 -3.31
CA ALA A 97 9.60 -8.64 -2.57
C ALA A 97 9.88 -9.95 -3.28
N THR A 98 11.16 -10.20 -3.54
CA THR A 98 11.68 -11.55 -3.75
C THR A 98 12.25 -12.06 -2.43
N ASP A 99 12.31 -13.39 -2.25
CA ASP A 99 12.78 -14.03 -1.01
C ASP A 99 14.21 -13.56 -0.61
N ASP A 100 14.99 -12.99 -1.53
CA ASP A 100 16.38 -12.52 -1.31
C ASP A 100 16.55 -10.97 -1.38
N SER A 101 15.45 -10.19 -1.36
CA SER A 101 15.49 -8.72 -1.47
C SER A 101 15.27 -8.02 -0.14
N TYR A 102 15.76 -6.77 0.01
CA TYR A 102 15.49 -5.95 1.20
C TYR A 102 13.97 -5.74 1.41
N SER A 103 13.21 -5.63 0.31
CA SER A 103 11.76 -5.50 0.35
C SER A 103 11.05 -6.70 0.97
N SER A 104 11.66 -7.90 1.06
CA SER A 104 11.10 -9.06 1.78
C SER A 104 10.74 -8.76 3.23
N HIS A 105 11.52 -7.91 3.91
CA HIS A 105 11.24 -7.49 5.27
C HIS A 105 9.97 -6.65 5.40
N LEU A 106 9.61 -5.92 4.35
CA LEU A 106 8.42 -5.06 4.30
C LEU A 106 7.13 -5.87 4.12
N PHE A 107 7.23 -7.19 3.93
CA PHE A 107 6.10 -8.11 3.90
C PHE A 107 6.18 -9.19 4.98
N SER A 108 7.16 -9.11 5.87
CA SER A 108 7.30 -10.08 6.97
C SER A 108 6.16 -9.96 7.97
N SER A 109 5.79 -11.07 8.63
CA SER A 109 4.73 -11.05 9.64
C SER A 109 4.98 -10.06 10.78
N GLU A 110 6.24 -9.86 11.18
CA GLU A 110 6.60 -8.86 12.20
C GLU A 110 6.29 -7.45 11.73
N TYR A 111 6.70 -7.11 10.50
CA TYR A 111 6.46 -5.79 9.93
C TYR A 111 4.98 -5.49 9.75
N LEU A 112 4.25 -6.43 9.14
CA LEU A 112 2.82 -6.31 8.91
C LEU A 112 2.05 -6.30 10.25
N GLY A 113 2.56 -6.98 11.28
CA GLY A 113 2.04 -6.90 12.64
C GLY A 113 2.15 -5.49 13.23
N MET A 114 3.30 -4.82 13.09
CA MET A 114 3.44 -3.42 13.50
C MET A 114 2.48 -2.48 12.76
N LEU A 115 2.23 -2.73 11.47
CA LEU A 115 1.23 -1.96 10.72
C LEU A 115 -0.20 -2.18 11.25
N SER A 116 -0.53 -3.43 11.61
CA SER A 116 -1.80 -3.75 12.27
C SER A 116 -1.95 -3.02 13.60
N ASP A 117 -0.90 -3.01 14.42
CA ASP A 117 -0.89 -2.29 15.71
C ASP A 117 -0.97 -0.76 15.56
N LEU A 118 -0.51 -0.21 14.43
CA LEU A 118 -0.62 1.21 14.09
C LEU A 118 -1.98 1.58 13.48
N LEU A 119 -2.82 0.60 13.14
CA LEU A 119 -4.13 0.85 12.58
C LEU A 119 -5.14 1.20 13.68
N THR A 120 -6.07 2.12 13.40
CA THR A 120 -7.24 2.29 14.27
C THR A 120 -8.18 1.08 14.14
N ASP A 121 -9.09 0.90 15.11
CA ASP A 121 -10.03 -0.24 15.11
C ASP A 121 -10.90 -0.35 13.85
N ASP A 122 -11.22 0.81 13.24
CA ASP A 122 -12.00 0.93 12.00
C ASP A 122 -11.11 1.31 10.80
N GLY A 123 -9.80 1.29 10.98
CA GLY A 123 -8.85 1.65 9.95
C GLY A 123 -8.72 0.58 8.88
N ILE A 124 -8.09 0.96 7.77
CA ILE A 124 -7.84 0.08 6.63
C ILE A 124 -6.38 0.17 6.19
N PHE A 125 -5.75 -0.99 6.04
CA PHE A 125 -4.45 -1.14 5.41
C PHE A 125 -4.63 -1.49 3.94
N VAL A 126 -3.79 -0.94 3.07
CA VAL A 126 -3.70 -1.34 1.67
C VAL A 126 -2.24 -1.44 1.23
N THR A 127 -1.92 -2.48 0.48
CA THR A 127 -0.60 -2.67 -0.12
C THR A 127 -0.72 -3.14 -1.56
N GLN A 128 0.28 -2.83 -2.37
CA GLN A 128 0.53 -3.57 -3.60
C GLN A 128 0.86 -5.04 -3.25
N ALA A 129 0.45 -5.98 -4.10
CA ALA A 129 0.61 -7.43 -3.88
C ALA A 129 1.13 -8.15 -5.13
N GLY A 130 1.93 -7.49 -5.96
CA GLY A 130 2.53 -8.02 -7.19
C GLY A 130 1.55 -8.19 -8.33
N GLN A 131 1.82 -9.17 -9.21
CA GLN A 131 1.09 -9.38 -10.46
C GLN A 131 0.06 -10.52 -10.41
N ALA A 132 -1.04 -10.38 -11.13
CA ALA A 132 -2.09 -11.40 -11.27
C ALA A 132 -1.76 -12.48 -12.32
N HIS A 133 -0.58 -12.41 -12.96
CA HIS A 133 -0.22 -13.33 -14.02
C HIS A 133 -0.21 -14.78 -13.50
N PRO A 134 -0.92 -15.73 -14.14
CA PRO A 134 -1.04 -17.10 -13.65
C PRO A 134 0.27 -17.78 -13.26
N MET A 135 1.33 -17.54 -14.04
CA MET A 135 2.65 -18.12 -13.80
C MET A 135 3.44 -17.45 -12.67
N ASN A 136 3.06 -16.24 -12.26
CA ASN A 136 3.84 -15.39 -11.35
C ASN A 136 3.02 -14.88 -10.15
N CYS A 137 1.83 -15.43 -9.90
CA CYS A 137 0.94 -14.99 -8.82
C CYS A 137 1.26 -15.59 -7.43
N ARG A 138 2.38 -16.33 -7.29
CA ARG A 138 2.78 -16.96 -6.02
C ARG A 138 3.11 -15.92 -4.95
N PHE A 139 3.78 -14.82 -5.32
CA PHE A 139 4.04 -13.72 -4.41
C PHE A 139 2.72 -13.12 -3.89
N THR A 140 1.78 -12.82 -4.80
CA THR A 140 0.43 -12.36 -4.45
C THR A 140 -0.28 -13.28 -3.46
N ALA A 141 -0.27 -14.59 -3.73
CA ALA A 141 -0.91 -15.57 -2.84
C ALA A 141 -0.29 -15.59 -1.45
N ARG A 142 1.05 -15.48 -1.35
CA ARG A 142 1.77 -15.40 -0.07
C ARG A 142 1.48 -14.10 0.68
N VAL A 143 1.37 -12.96 -0.01
CA VAL A 143 0.99 -11.69 0.61
C VAL A 143 -0.39 -11.82 1.25
N VAL A 144 -1.39 -12.31 0.52
CA VAL A 144 -2.76 -12.52 1.05
C VAL A 144 -2.73 -13.48 2.24
N THR A 145 -2.05 -14.63 2.08
CA THR A 145 -1.94 -15.64 3.14
C THR A 145 -1.27 -15.07 4.39
N THR A 146 -0.29 -14.18 4.26
CA THR A 146 0.40 -13.55 5.39
C THR A 146 -0.53 -12.55 6.09
N LEU A 147 -1.21 -11.69 5.34
CA LEU A 147 -2.17 -10.72 5.86
C LEU A 147 -3.34 -11.38 6.60
N ASP A 148 -3.83 -12.53 6.11
CA ASP A 148 -4.92 -13.29 6.75
C ASP A 148 -4.59 -13.78 8.17
N ASN A 149 -3.32 -13.89 8.57
CA ASN A 149 -2.98 -14.24 9.96
C ASN A 149 -2.86 -13.03 10.87
N ILE A 150 -2.84 -11.82 10.30
CA ILE A 150 -2.48 -10.59 11.01
C ILE A 150 -3.70 -9.69 11.15
N PHE A 151 -4.48 -9.57 10.08
CA PHE A 151 -5.65 -8.72 10.02
C PHE A 151 -6.94 -9.55 10.14
N PRO A 152 -8.02 -8.98 10.69
CA PRO A 152 -9.29 -9.68 10.88
C PRO A 152 -9.93 -10.09 9.54
N GLU A 153 -9.74 -9.28 8.51
CA GLU A 153 -10.19 -9.57 7.16
C GLU A 153 -9.16 -9.05 6.15
N THR A 154 -8.90 -9.85 5.11
CA THR A 154 -8.15 -9.44 3.93
C THR A 154 -9.00 -9.69 2.69
N VAL A 155 -8.90 -8.79 1.71
CA VAL A 155 -9.44 -8.97 0.37
C VAL A 155 -8.41 -8.56 -0.66
N LEU A 156 -8.32 -9.33 -1.74
CA LEU A 156 -7.48 -8.98 -2.88
C LEU A 156 -8.34 -8.36 -3.97
N TYR A 157 -7.81 -7.34 -4.64
CA TYR A 157 -8.37 -6.79 -5.87
C TYR A 157 -7.30 -6.64 -6.94
N THR A 158 -7.73 -6.59 -8.20
CA THR A 158 -6.86 -6.43 -9.35
C THR A 158 -7.19 -5.17 -10.13
N GLN A 159 -6.18 -4.52 -10.69
CA GLN A 159 -6.33 -3.41 -11.62
C GLN A 159 -5.34 -3.57 -12.77
N HIS A 160 -5.77 -3.32 -14.00
CA HIS A 160 -4.83 -3.26 -15.11
C HIS A 160 -4.08 -1.93 -15.09
N VAL A 161 -2.76 -1.99 -14.88
CA VAL A 161 -1.84 -0.85 -14.97
C VAL A 161 -1.19 -0.90 -16.34
N GLN A 162 -1.59 -0.02 -17.27
CA GLN A 162 -1.23 -0.18 -18.68
C GLN A 162 0.28 -0.24 -18.92
N SER A 163 1.06 0.56 -18.20
CA SER A 163 2.51 0.60 -18.32
C SER A 163 3.20 -0.70 -17.85
N PHE A 164 2.52 -1.54 -17.05
CA PHE A 164 3.09 -2.78 -16.54
C PHE A 164 2.78 -3.99 -17.45
N GLY A 165 1.86 -3.85 -18.41
CA GLY A 165 1.53 -4.91 -19.37
C GLY A 165 0.81 -6.14 -18.79
N VAL A 166 0.57 -6.18 -17.47
CA VAL A 166 -0.15 -7.25 -16.76
C VAL A 166 -1.12 -6.66 -15.73
N PRO A 167 -2.21 -7.36 -15.35
CA PRO A 167 -3.01 -6.94 -14.22
C PRO A 167 -2.18 -6.99 -12.93
N TRP A 168 -2.23 -5.90 -12.17
CA TRP A 168 -1.57 -5.76 -10.88
C TRP A 168 -2.55 -6.05 -9.75
N CYS A 169 -2.04 -6.62 -8.68
CA CYS A 169 -2.78 -7.01 -7.49
C CYS A 169 -2.52 -6.02 -6.36
N PHE A 170 -3.54 -5.81 -5.56
CA PHE A 170 -3.48 -5.04 -4.33
C PHE A 170 -4.30 -5.76 -3.26
N ALA A 171 -3.84 -5.72 -2.02
CA ALA A 171 -4.55 -6.30 -0.88
C ALA A 171 -5.05 -5.18 0.03
N LEU A 172 -6.32 -5.25 0.41
CA LEU A 172 -6.91 -4.48 1.51
C LEU A 172 -7.02 -5.37 2.73
N ALA A 173 -6.69 -4.84 3.90
CA ALA A 173 -6.80 -5.56 5.15
C ALA A 173 -7.32 -4.66 6.28
N GLY A 174 -8.19 -5.19 7.14
CA GLY A 174 -8.87 -4.44 8.20
C GLY A 174 -10.34 -4.86 8.32
N ARG A 175 -11.02 -4.45 9.39
CA ARG A 175 -12.38 -4.95 9.71
C ARG A 175 -13.42 -4.67 8.62
N ALA A 176 -13.27 -3.58 7.87
CA ALA A 176 -14.17 -3.19 6.79
C ALA A 176 -13.77 -3.76 5.42
N ALA A 177 -12.76 -4.63 5.32
CA ALA A 177 -12.19 -5.07 4.04
C ALA A 177 -13.19 -5.87 3.19
N LYS A 178 -13.93 -6.83 3.75
CA LYS A 178 -14.95 -7.57 2.98
C LYS A 178 -16.19 -6.73 2.72
N GLU A 179 -16.61 -5.91 3.68
CA GLU A 179 -17.72 -4.97 3.49
C GLU A 179 -17.44 -4.08 2.28
N ILE A 180 -16.24 -3.50 2.19
CA ILE A 180 -15.91 -2.61 1.09
C ILE A 180 -15.84 -3.35 -0.24
N ALA A 181 -15.24 -4.55 -0.29
CA ALA A 181 -15.13 -5.34 -1.52
C ALA A 181 -16.49 -5.75 -2.11
N LEU A 182 -17.49 -5.93 -1.25
CA LEU A 182 -18.84 -6.37 -1.62
C LEU A 182 -19.84 -5.22 -1.72
N ALA A 183 -19.38 -3.98 -1.54
CA ALA A 183 -20.23 -2.81 -1.53
C ALA A 183 -21.00 -2.64 -2.85
N ASP A 184 -22.22 -2.11 -2.74
CA ASP A 184 -23.02 -1.78 -3.92
C ASP A 184 -22.34 -0.64 -4.73
N PRO A 185 -22.24 -0.75 -6.07
CA PRO A 185 -21.70 0.29 -6.93
C PRO A 185 -22.30 1.68 -6.70
N ALA A 186 -23.61 1.79 -6.55
CA ALA A 186 -24.23 3.11 -6.34
C ALA A 186 -23.85 3.70 -4.98
N TRP A 187 -23.62 2.84 -3.97
CA TRP A 187 -23.08 3.28 -2.69
C TRP A 187 -21.62 3.75 -2.81
N ILE A 188 -20.80 3.06 -3.62
CA ILE A 188 -19.43 3.50 -3.92
C ILE A 188 -19.44 4.85 -4.65
N ASP A 189 -20.30 5.02 -5.65
CA ASP A 189 -20.43 6.28 -6.39
C ASP A 189 -20.87 7.43 -5.47
N ALA A 190 -21.82 7.16 -4.56
CA ALA A 190 -22.23 8.14 -3.56
C ALA A 190 -21.09 8.55 -2.62
N ARG A 191 -20.21 7.61 -2.23
CA ARG A 191 -19.00 7.93 -1.46
C ARG A 191 -17.96 8.67 -2.28
N LEU A 192 -17.74 8.32 -3.55
CA LEU A 192 -16.81 9.02 -4.43
C LEU A 192 -17.18 10.49 -4.57
N ASN A 193 -18.47 10.80 -4.69
CA ASN A 193 -18.98 12.18 -4.77
C ASN A 193 -18.74 13.03 -3.51
N ARG A 194 -18.34 12.41 -2.38
CA ARG A 194 -17.99 13.12 -1.13
C ARG A 194 -16.50 13.44 -1.03
N LEU A 195 -15.67 12.93 -1.94
CA LEU A 195 -14.27 13.32 -2.01
C LEU A 195 -14.13 14.75 -2.56
N LYS A 196 -13.08 15.47 -2.13
CA LYS A 196 -12.77 16.81 -2.65
C LYS A 196 -12.19 16.71 -4.07
N GLY A 197 -12.55 17.67 -4.93
CA GLY A 197 -12.04 17.77 -6.30
C GLY A 197 -12.74 16.83 -7.29
N SER A 198 -12.40 16.95 -8.57
CA SER A 198 -12.88 16.10 -9.65
C SER A 198 -11.92 14.92 -9.92
N GLY A 199 -12.39 13.91 -10.65
CA GLY A 199 -11.48 12.99 -11.35
C GLY A 199 -11.15 11.70 -10.62
N ALA A 200 -12.15 10.88 -10.35
CA ALA A 200 -11.95 9.43 -10.36
C ALA A 200 -12.09 8.94 -11.81
N GLU A 201 -11.26 9.44 -12.73
CA GLU A 201 -11.40 9.22 -14.18
C GLU A 201 -11.40 7.73 -14.56
N THR A 202 -10.79 6.91 -13.72
CA THR A 202 -10.63 5.46 -13.92
C THR A 202 -11.34 4.63 -12.84
N TYR A 203 -12.15 5.23 -11.97
CA TYR A 203 -12.74 4.52 -10.83
C TYR A 203 -14.16 5.00 -10.52
N ASP A 204 -15.11 4.09 -10.66
CA ASP A 204 -16.51 4.22 -10.27
C ASP A 204 -16.97 2.94 -9.55
N GLY A 205 -18.23 2.87 -9.15
CA GLY A 205 -18.80 1.70 -8.50
C GLY A 205 -18.77 0.43 -9.37
N THR A 206 -18.93 0.57 -10.69
CA THR A 206 -18.88 -0.58 -11.60
C THR A 206 -17.47 -1.15 -11.70
N THR A 207 -16.48 -0.27 -11.84
CA THR A 207 -15.05 -0.58 -11.85
C THR A 207 -14.65 -1.17 -10.51
N HIS A 208 -15.11 -0.61 -9.40
CA HIS A 208 -14.89 -1.16 -8.07
C HIS A 208 -15.30 -2.63 -8.02
N ARG A 209 -16.55 -2.96 -8.37
CA ARG A 209 -17.05 -4.34 -8.37
C ARG A 209 -16.20 -5.25 -9.28
N HIS A 210 -15.78 -4.75 -10.44
CA HIS A 210 -14.90 -5.48 -11.36
C HIS A 210 -13.54 -5.79 -10.72
N MET A 211 -12.91 -4.83 -10.04
CA MET A 211 -11.59 -5.00 -9.42
C MET A 211 -11.56 -6.15 -8.39
N PHE A 212 -12.65 -6.40 -7.65
CA PHE A 212 -12.76 -7.49 -6.69
C PHE A 212 -13.24 -8.82 -7.29
N SER A 213 -13.57 -8.86 -8.58
CA SER A 213 -14.04 -10.06 -9.28
C SER A 213 -12.87 -10.90 -9.83
N LEU A 214 -12.17 -11.57 -8.91
CA LEU A 214 -10.91 -12.27 -9.23
C LEU A 214 -11.11 -13.48 -10.17
N PRO A 215 -10.20 -13.70 -11.15
CA PRO A 215 -10.18 -14.90 -11.97
C PRO A 215 -10.05 -16.19 -11.12
N LYS A 216 -10.67 -17.29 -11.58
CA LYS A 216 -10.64 -18.58 -10.86
C LYS A 216 -9.23 -19.04 -10.50
N LEU A 217 -8.28 -18.91 -11.43
CA LEU A 217 -6.91 -19.35 -11.21
C LEU A 217 -6.25 -18.60 -10.05
N LEU A 218 -6.43 -17.28 -9.97
CA LEU A 218 -5.88 -16.48 -8.88
C LEU A 218 -6.52 -16.84 -7.53
N ARG A 219 -7.84 -17.06 -7.49
CA ARG A 219 -8.55 -17.54 -6.29
C ARG A 219 -8.01 -18.89 -5.82
N THR A 220 -7.83 -19.85 -6.73
CA THR A 220 -7.26 -21.16 -6.43
C THR A 220 -5.81 -21.05 -5.93
N SER A 221 -4.98 -20.18 -6.52
CA SER A 221 -3.62 -19.94 -6.03
C SER A 221 -3.59 -19.43 -4.59
N ILE A 222 -4.49 -18.51 -4.23
CA ILE A 222 -4.63 -18.00 -2.86
C ILE A 222 -5.10 -19.11 -1.91
N GLU A 223 -6.13 -19.87 -2.29
CA GLU A 223 -6.68 -20.97 -1.47
C GLU A 223 -5.64 -22.06 -1.17
N LEU A 224 -4.75 -22.36 -2.12
CA LEU A 224 -3.73 -23.40 -2.00
C LEU A 224 -2.45 -22.95 -1.29
N GLU A 225 -2.18 -21.64 -1.22
CA GLU A 225 -1.00 -21.14 -0.52
C GLU A 225 -1.18 -21.28 1.01
N LYS A 226 -0.11 -21.70 1.67
CA LYS A 226 -0.07 -21.97 3.12
C LYS A 226 1.19 -21.42 3.77
N ARG A 227 2.08 -20.81 2.98
CA ARG A 227 3.33 -20.24 3.46
C ARG A 227 3.16 -18.75 3.69
N TYR A 228 3.79 -18.28 4.75
CA TYR A 228 3.87 -16.88 5.10
C TYR A 228 5.18 -16.28 4.60
N LEU A 229 5.19 -14.97 4.42
CA LEU A 229 6.43 -14.21 4.22
C LEU A 229 7.09 -14.02 5.59
N THR A 230 8.28 -14.60 5.74
CA THR A 230 9.08 -14.52 6.96
C THR A 230 10.25 -13.56 6.76
N PRO A 231 10.78 -12.92 7.83
CA PRO A 231 11.99 -12.13 7.72
C PRO A 231 13.15 -12.99 7.18
N ILE A 232 14.00 -12.42 6.32
CA ILE A 232 15.33 -13.00 6.08
C ILE A 232 16.22 -12.76 7.30
N THR A 233 17.22 -13.62 7.48
CA THR A 233 18.14 -13.54 8.62
C THR A 233 19.04 -12.29 8.54
N LEU A 234 19.58 -11.83 9.68
CA LEU A 234 20.56 -10.73 9.72
C LEU A 234 21.77 -10.96 8.79
N SER A 235 22.22 -12.21 8.66
CA SER A 235 23.30 -12.59 7.73
C SER A 235 22.92 -12.38 6.26
N GLN A 236 21.64 -12.54 5.91
CA GLN A 236 21.14 -12.26 4.57
C GLN A 236 20.94 -10.76 4.35
N MET A 237 20.52 -10.01 5.38
CA MET A 237 20.41 -8.54 5.34
C MET A 237 21.74 -7.85 5.04
N GLU A 238 22.81 -8.24 5.73
CA GLU A 238 24.14 -7.66 5.52
C GLU A 238 24.64 -7.90 4.09
N HIS A 239 24.37 -9.06 3.52
CA HIS A 239 24.70 -9.37 2.13
C HIS A 239 23.93 -8.49 1.13
N VAL A 240 22.62 -8.29 1.34
CA VAL A 240 21.75 -7.49 0.47
C VAL A 240 22.12 -6.01 0.50
N LEU A 241 22.32 -5.43 1.69
CA LEU A 241 22.69 -4.02 1.86
C LEU A 241 24.08 -3.71 1.27
N VAL A 242 25.01 -4.67 1.30
CA VAL A 242 26.34 -4.53 0.66
C VAL A 242 26.23 -4.56 -0.86
N THR A 243 25.35 -5.39 -1.42
CA THR A 243 25.11 -5.45 -2.87
C THR A 243 24.36 -4.24 -3.41
N GLU A 244 23.36 -3.72 -2.70
CA GLU A 244 22.61 -2.53 -3.12
C GLU A 244 23.46 -1.24 -3.02
N ASN A 245 24.35 -1.15 -2.02
CA ASN A 245 25.32 -0.05 -1.92
C ASN A 245 26.46 -0.09 -2.96
N HIS A 246 26.67 -1.22 -3.65
CA HIS A 246 27.60 -1.27 -4.78
C HIS A 246 26.99 -0.67 -6.05
N TYR A 247 25.68 -0.78 -6.24
CA TYR A 247 24.99 -0.17 -7.39
C TYR A 247 24.88 1.36 -7.29
N SER A 248 24.89 1.94 -6.08
CA SER A 248 24.86 3.39 -5.88
C SER A 248 26.23 4.09 -5.98
N LYS A 249 27.33 3.34 -6.14
CA LYS A 249 28.69 3.89 -6.24
C LYS A 249 29.32 3.80 -7.63
N GLU A 250 28.66 3.16 -8.60
CA GLU A 250 29.18 3.00 -9.97
C GLU A 250 28.45 3.84 -11.04
N THR A 251 27.68 4.87 -10.65
CA THR A 251 27.10 5.86 -11.58
C THR A 251 27.52 7.28 -11.25
#